data_AF-A0A7W1API2-F1
#
_entry.id   AF-A0A7W1API2-F1
#
_cell.length_a   1.000
_cell.length_b   1.000
_cell.length_c   1.000
_cell.angle_alpha   90.00
_cell.angle_beta   90.00
_cell.angle_gamma   90.00
#
_symmetry.space_group_name_H-M   'P 1'
#
loop_
_entity.id
_entity.type
_entity.pdbx_description
1 polymer ?
#
loop_
_entity_poly.entity_id
_entity_poly.type
_entity_poly.pdbx_seq_one_letter_code
_entity_poly.pdbx_strand_id
1 'polypeptide(L)'
;PLLMFGAMLGMLFVVSALRNSAWGVAAIFGFTFVAGLFLTPILTVAAGFRNGGQLVGLAGGMTAAIFFAMAAVATITKKDFSFMGKFLFIGMVLLIIASLANIFFQIPALSVAISAIAVLIFSAYLLHDLSNIVRGGETNYIMATLNLFLSLYNIFISLLNLLLAFTGQRD
;
A
#
# COMPACT_ATOMS: atom_id res chain seq x y z
N PRO A 1 -0.35 11.95 12.55
CA PRO A 1 0.16 10.58 12.32
C PRO A 1 -0.53 9.50 13.18
N LEU A 2 -0.50 9.59 14.52
CA LEU A 2 -1.07 8.55 15.39
C LEU A 2 -2.60 8.42 15.31
N LEU A 3 -3.32 9.55 15.22
CA LEU A 3 -4.77 9.56 15.00
C LEU A 3 -5.17 8.88 13.67
N MET A 4 -4.43 9.15 12.60
CA MET A 4 -4.68 8.55 11.28
C MET A 4 -4.42 7.04 11.32
N PHE A 5 -3.36 6.62 12.01
CA PHE A 5 -3.02 5.21 12.20
C PHE A 5 -4.11 4.48 13.00
N GLY A 6 -4.55 5.05 14.14
CA GLY A 6 -5.65 4.49 14.93
C GLY A 6 -6.97 4.43 14.15
N ALA A 7 -7.28 5.45 13.36
CA ALA A 7 -8.47 5.48 12.51
C ALA A 7 -8.42 4.42 11.40
N MET A 8 -7.27 4.23 10.73
CA MET A 8 -7.09 3.15 9.75
C MET A 8 -7.30 1.78 10.40
N LEU A 9 -6.67 1.52 11.55
CA LEU A 9 -6.83 0.24 12.25
C LEU A 9 -8.29 0.00 12.68
N GLY A 10 -8.97 1.02 13.21
CA GLY A 10 -10.38 0.94 13.57
C GLY A 10 -11.28 0.62 12.37
N MET A 11 -11.06 1.27 11.23
CA MET A 11 -11.83 0.97 10.02
C MET A 11 -11.49 -0.41 9.43
N LEU A 12 -10.24 -0.85 9.48
CA LEU A 12 -9.86 -2.21 9.08
C LEU A 12 -10.63 -3.25 9.91
N PHE A 13 -10.76 -3.00 11.21
CA PHE A 13 -11.60 -3.84 12.08
C PHE A 13 -13.07 -3.82 11.62
N VAL A 14 -13.64 -2.65 11.35
CA VAL A 14 -15.04 -2.52 10.87
C VAL A 14 -15.27 -3.28 9.56
N VAL A 15 -14.39 -3.12 8.57
CA VAL A 15 -14.48 -3.84 7.29
C VAL A 15 -14.37 -5.35 7.52
N SER A 16 -13.43 -5.77 8.36
CA SER A 16 -13.23 -7.19 8.69
C SER A 16 -14.41 -7.79 9.45
N ALA A 17 -15.09 -7.01 10.31
CA ALA A 17 -16.27 -7.43 11.05
C ALA A 17 -17.50 -7.55 10.13
N LEU A 18 -17.61 -6.66 9.14
CA LEU A 18 -18.72 -6.64 8.18
C LEU A 18 -18.48 -7.49 6.92
N ARG A 19 -17.37 -8.24 6.86
CA ARG A 19 -16.92 -8.98 5.66
C ARG A 19 -17.90 -10.01 5.10
N ASN A 20 -18.85 -10.49 5.93
CA ASN A 20 -19.85 -11.50 5.52
C ASN A 20 -21.25 -10.90 5.38
N SER A 21 -21.37 -9.57 5.29
CA SER A 21 -22.63 -8.84 5.18
C SER A 21 -22.63 -7.92 3.96
N ALA A 22 -23.82 -7.58 3.46
CA ALA A 22 -23.98 -6.58 2.39
C ALA A 22 -23.37 -5.21 2.76
N TRP A 23 -23.34 -4.90 4.07
CA TRP A 23 -22.68 -3.70 4.60
C TRP A 23 -21.16 -3.68 4.41
N GLY A 24 -20.53 -4.83 4.17
CA GLY A 24 -19.09 -4.90 3.94
C GLY A 24 -18.63 -4.15 2.68
N VAL A 25 -19.48 -4.08 1.66
CA VAL A 25 -19.19 -3.27 0.45
C VAL A 25 -19.17 -1.78 0.79
N ALA A 26 -20.18 -1.29 1.50
CA ALA A 26 -20.23 0.10 1.97
C ALA A 26 -19.05 0.42 2.90
N ALA A 27 -18.66 -0.53 3.75
CA ALA A 27 -17.51 -0.39 4.64
C ALA A 27 -16.19 -0.24 3.85
N ILE A 28 -15.98 -0.99 2.77
CA ILE A 28 -14.80 -0.82 1.91
C ILE A 28 -14.80 0.56 1.25
N PHE A 29 -15.92 1.01 0.68
CA PHE A 29 -15.98 2.33 0.06
C PHE A 29 -15.70 3.45 1.07
N GLY A 30 -16.24 3.34 2.29
CA GLY A 30 -15.90 4.24 3.39
C GLY A 30 -14.42 4.19 3.73
N PHE A 31 -13.83 3.00 3.81
CA PHE A 31 -12.42 2.80 4.08
C PHE A 31 -11.53 3.42 2.99
N THR A 32 -11.81 3.16 1.71
CA THR A 32 -11.03 3.69 0.59
C THR A 32 -11.15 5.20 0.48
N PHE A 33 -12.33 5.77 0.76
CA PHE A 33 -12.54 7.21 0.82
C PHE A 33 -11.69 7.86 1.92
N VAL A 34 -11.75 7.35 3.16
CA VAL A 34 -10.97 7.90 4.27
C VAL A 34 -9.47 7.69 4.07
N ALA A 35 -9.06 6.55 3.53
CA ALA A 35 -7.66 6.33 3.13
C ALA A 35 -7.20 7.36 2.08
N GLY A 36 -8.06 7.72 1.13
CA GLY A 36 -7.80 8.81 0.18
C GLY A 36 -7.58 10.16 0.86
N LEU A 37 -8.39 10.51 1.87
CA LEU A 37 -8.18 11.72 2.69
C LEU A 37 -6.87 11.66 3.47
N PHE A 38 -6.40 10.47 3.84
CA PHE A 38 -5.13 10.31 4.53
C PHE A 38 -3.90 10.46 3.62
N LEU A 39 -4.09 10.56 2.30
CA LEU A 39 -3.04 10.99 1.38
C LEU A 39 -2.81 12.51 1.41
N THR A 40 -3.74 13.31 1.96
CA THR A 40 -3.63 14.77 1.93
C THR A 40 -2.25 15.29 2.39
N PRO A 41 -1.66 14.85 3.52
CA PRO A 41 -0.36 15.37 3.96
C PRO A 41 0.76 15.16 2.94
N ILE A 42 0.87 13.96 2.35
CA ILE A 42 1.91 13.69 1.35
C ILE A 42 1.64 14.41 0.03
N LEU A 43 0.37 14.58 -0.35
CA LEU A 43 -0.02 15.35 -1.52
C LEU A 43 0.24 16.86 -1.33
N THR A 44 0.06 17.40 -0.12
CA THR A 44 0.44 18.79 0.20
C THR A 44 1.95 18.99 0.11
N VAL A 45 2.74 18.02 0.58
CA VAL A 45 4.20 18.05 0.37
C VAL A 45 4.53 18.03 -1.11
N ALA A 46 3.89 17.15 -1.89
CA ALA A 46 4.09 17.10 -3.34
C ALA A 46 3.70 18.42 -4.03
N ALA A 47 2.60 19.05 -3.63
CA ALA A 47 2.14 20.33 -4.18
C ALA A 47 3.12 21.49 -3.94
N GLY A 48 4.03 21.37 -2.96
CA GLY A 48 5.11 22.32 -2.73
C GLY A 48 6.26 22.24 -3.75
N PHE A 49 6.32 21.19 -4.58
CA PHE A 49 7.31 21.05 -5.64
C PHE A 49 6.73 21.51 -6.98
N ARG A 50 7.56 22.13 -7.83
CA ARG A 50 7.14 22.61 -9.16
C ARG A 50 6.62 21.48 -10.05
N ASN A 51 7.25 20.31 -9.96
CA ASN A 51 6.84 19.10 -10.67
C ASN A 51 5.92 18.19 -9.84
N GLY A 52 5.36 18.66 -8.73
CA GLY A 52 4.54 17.85 -7.80
C GLY A 52 3.43 17.04 -8.45
N GLY A 53 2.62 17.68 -9.30
CA GLY A 53 1.55 17.00 -10.03
C GLY A 53 2.05 15.90 -10.97
N GLN A 54 3.19 16.13 -11.62
CA GLN A 54 3.85 15.13 -12.47
C GLN A 54 4.34 13.93 -11.63
N LEU A 55 4.93 14.19 -10.45
CA LEU A 55 5.41 13.12 -9.56
C LEU A 55 4.25 12.25 -9.04
N VAL A 56 3.13 12.86 -8.68
CA VAL A 56 1.91 12.13 -8.28
C VAL A 56 1.40 11.26 -9.43
N GLY A 57 1.32 11.81 -10.65
CA GLY A 57 0.93 11.04 -11.83
C GLY A 57 1.89 9.90 -12.14
N LEU A 58 3.20 10.12 -12.01
CA LEU A 58 4.22 9.11 -12.24
C LEU A 58 4.18 8.00 -11.17
N ALA A 59 3.97 8.34 -9.90
CA ALA A 59 3.75 7.36 -8.83
C ALA A 59 2.51 6.49 -9.11
N GLY A 60 1.41 7.11 -9.54
CA GLY A 60 0.20 6.40 -9.96
C GLY A 60 0.46 5.46 -11.14
N GLY A 61 1.15 5.93 -12.18
CA GLY A 61 1.52 5.14 -13.35
C GLY A 61 2.42 3.96 -13.03
N MET A 62 3.44 4.16 -12.18
CA MET A 62 4.31 3.07 -11.71
C MET A 62 3.57 2.06 -10.84
N THR A 63 2.65 2.52 -9.98
CA THR A 63 1.79 1.62 -9.18
C THR A 63 0.92 0.76 -10.08
N ALA A 64 0.32 1.33 -11.11
CA ALA A 64 -0.44 0.59 -12.11
C ALA A 64 0.43 -0.40 -12.87
N ALA A 65 1.64 -0.01 -13.28
CA ALA A 65 2.59 -0.91 -13.95
C ALA A 65 2.95 -2.12 -13.06
N ILE A 66 3.24 -1.89 -11.78
CA ILE A 66 3.48 -2.97 -10.80
C ILE A 66 2.26 -3.87 -10.67
N PHE A 67 1.06 -3.30 -10.55
CA PHE A 67 -0.18 -4.07 -10.47
C PHE A 67 -0.36 -5.00 -11.67
N PHE A 68 -0.27 -4.46 -12.89
CA PHE A 68 -0.43 -5.27 -14.10
C PHE A 68 0.69 -6.31 -14.25
N ALA A 69 1.92 -5.98 -13.88
CA ALA A 69 3.02 -6.95 -13.88
C ALA A 69 2.75 -8.10 -12.91
N MET A 70 2.37 -7.81 -11.66
CA MET A 70 2.07 -8.84 -10.65
C MET A 70 0.82 -9.65 -11.02
N ALA A 71 -0.21 -9.00 -11.58
CA ALA A 71 -1.41 -9.67 -12.07
C ALA A 71 -1.09 -10.62 -13.23
N ALA A 72 -0.26 -10.19 -14.19
CA ALA A 72 0.20 -11.05 -15.27
C ALA A 72 0.97 -12.26 -14.74
N VAL A 73 1.90 -12.06 -13.80
CA VAL A 73 2.66 -13.17 -13.19
C VAL A 73 1.73 -14.13 -12.44
N ALA A 74 0.81 -13.64 -11.61
CA ALA A 74 -0.13 -14.47 -10.86
C ALA A 74 -1.04 -15.30 -11.78
N THR A 75 -1.54 -14.70 -12.87
CA THR A 75 -2.48 -15.34 -13.80
C THR A 75 -1.81 -16.31 -14.77
N ILE A 76 -0.63 -15.97 -15.30
CA ILE A 76 0.10 -16.78 -16.29
C ILE A 76 0.81 -17.95 -15.60
N THR A 77 1.60 -17.68 -14.56
CA THR A 77 2.45 -18.71 -13.95
C THR A 77 1.62 -19.73 -13.17
N LYS A 78 0.45 -19.33 -12.63
CA LYS A 78 -0.42 -20.14 -11.76
C LYS A 78 0.31 -20.83 -10.60
N LYS A 79 1.53 -20.39 -10.29
CA LYS A 79 2.37 -20.93 -9.21
C LYS A 79 1.75 -20.56 -7.87
N ASP A 80 1.91 -21.46 -6.91
CA ASP A 80 1.52 -21.21 -5.54
C ASP A 80 2.53 -20.27 -4.88
N PHE A 81 2.09 -19.07 -4.51
CA PHE A 81 2.88 -18.11 -3.76
C PHE A 81 2.51 -18.04 -2.27
N SER A 82 1.57 -18.87 -1.79
CA SER A 82 1.13 -18.89 -0.39
C SER A 82 2.26 -19.13 0.62
N PHE A 83 3.33 -19.82 0.19
CA PHE A 83 4.53 -20.04 1.02
C PHE A 83 5.20 -18.73 1.48
N MET A 84 5.01 -17.63 0.74
CA MET A 84 5.59 -16.33 1.06
C MET A 84 4.89 -15.64 2.23
N GLY A 85 3.67 -16.03 2.59
CA GLY A 85 2.84 -15.30 3.56
C GLY A 85 3.53 -15.06 4.92
N LYS A 86 4.22 -16.07 5.46
CA LYS A 86 4.97 -15.93 6.73
C LYS A 86 6.13 -14.93 6.64
N PHE A 87 6.86 -14.98 5.52
CA PHE A 87 7.98 -14.07 5.28
C PHE A 87 7.50 -12.63 5.10
N LEU A 88 6.43 -12.44 4.33
CA LEU A 88 5.81 -11.13 4.11
C LEU A 88 5.30 -10.53 5.41
N PHE A 89 4.71 -11.34 6.28
CA PHE A 89 4.26 -10.89 7.60
C PHE A 89 5.42 -10.38 8.47
N ILE A 90 6.54 -11.11 8.51
CA ILE A 90 7.75 -10.67 9.23
C ILE A 90 8.27 -9.36 8.63
N GLY A 91 8.35 -9.27 7.30
CA GLY A 91 8.79 -8.07 6.60
C GLY A 91 7.93 -6.85 6.92
N MET A 92 6.60 -7.00 6.96
CA MET A 92 5.67 -5.95 7.35
C MET A 92 5.89 -5.49 8.79
N VAL A 93 6.08 -6.42 9.73
CA VAL A 93 6.36 -6.07 11.13
C VAL A 93 7.66 -5.27 11.24
N LEU A 94 8.72 -5.70 10.55
CA LEU A 94 9.99 -4.97 10.51
C LEU A 94 9.83 -3.58 9.88
N LEU A 95 9.04 -3.45 8.81
CA LEU A 95 8.73 -2.16 8.20
C LEU A 95 7.99 -1.22 9.17
N ILE A 96 7.03 -1.73 9.93
CA ILE A 96 6.31 -0.94 10.93
C ILE A 96 7.29 -0.47 12.01
N ILE A 97 8.14 -1.35 12.54
CA ILE A 97 9.14 -1.00 13.55
C ILE A 97 10.11 0.06 13.02
N ALA A 98 10.63 -0.14 11.80
CA ALA A 98 11.54 0.83 11.16
C ALA A 98 10.86 2.19 10.94
N SER A 99 9.59 2.19 10.51
CA SER A 99 8.80 3.40 10.33
C SER A 99 8.57 4.14 11.65
N LEU A 100 8.26 3.42 12.73
CA LEU A 100 8.12 4.00 14.06
C LEU A 100 9.45 4.57 14.58
N ALA A 101 10.55 3.85 14.40
CA ALA A 101 11.88 4.35 14.77
C ALA A 101 12.22 5.64 14.00
N ASN A 102 11.92 5.68 12.69
CA ASN A 102 12.18 6.85 11.86
C ASN A 102 11.40 8.10 12.28
N ILE A 103 10.26 7.97 12.98
CA ILE A 103 9.54 9.12 13.55
C ILE A 103 10.38 9.83 14.62
N PHE A 104 11.15 9.08 15.41
CA PHE A 104 12.00 9.63 16.48
C PHE A 104 13.37 10.09 15.99
N PHE A 105 14.00 9.30 15.10
CA PHE A 105 15.34 9.59 14.61
C PHE A 105 15.37 10.56 13.42
N GLN A 106 14.30 10.63 12.63
CA GLN A 106 14.13 11.53 11.49
C GLN A 106 15.31 11.49 10.49
N ILE A 107 15.86 10.30 10.23
CA ILE A 107 17.03 10.14 9.36
C ILE A 107 16.56 10.10 7.90
N PRO A 108 16.95 11.06 7.03
CA PRO A 108 16.47 11.11 5.64
C PRO A 108 16.80 9.84 4.85
N ALA A 109 18.01 9.30 4.98
CA ALA A 109 18.43 8.07 4.32
C ALA A 109 17.60 6.85 4.75
N LEU A 110 17.21 6.78 6.03
CA LEU A 110 16.36 5.71 6.55
C LEU A 110 14.95 5.81 5.95
N SER A 111 14.39 7.00 5.80
CA SER A 111 13.08 7.21 5.17
C SER A 111 13.03 6.70 3.72
N VAL A 112 14.11 6.94 2.97
CA VAL A 112 14.25 6.45 1.59
C VAL A 112 14.37 4.92 1.57
N ALA A 113 15.19 4.34 2.44
CA ALA A 113 15.35 2.89 2.55
C ALA A 113 14.03 2.20 2.92
N ILE A 114 13.28 2.75 3.89
CA ILE A 114 11.95 2.25 4.28
C ILE A 114 11.00 2.26 3.09
N SER A 115 10.98 3.35 2.32
CA SER A 115 10.12 3.48 1.14
C SER A 115 10.49 2.46 0.06
N ALA A 116 11.78 2.26 -0.23
CA ALA A 116 12.23 1.26 -1.19
C ALA A 116 11.85 -0.17 -0.78
N ILE A 117 12.08 -0.52 0.49
CA ILE A 117 11.73 -1.84 1.04
C ILE A 117 10.19 -2.01 1.05
N ALA A 118 9.43 -0.97 1.36
CA ALA A 118 7.98 -0.99 1.32
C ALA A 118 7.45 -1.29 -0.09
N VAL A 119 7.97 -0.65 -1.14
CA VAL A 119 7.59 -0.97 -2.53
C VAL A 119 7.80 -2.46 -2.81
N LEU A 120 8.93 -3.03 -2.42
CA LEU A 120 9.23 -4.46 -2.64
C LEU A 120 8.28 -5.38 -1.87
N ILE A 121 8.08 -5.12 -0.58
CA ILE A 121 7.24 -5.95 0.29
C ILE A 121 5.78 -5.89 -0.14
N PHE A 122 5.24 -4.70 -0.42
CA PHE A 122 3.85 -4.56 -0.85
C PHE A 122 3.62 -5.06 -2.27
N SER A 123 4.62 -5.00 -3.16
CA SER A 123 4.55 -5.67 -4.48
C SER A 123 4.49 -7.20 -4.33
N ALA A 124 5.23 -7.75 -3.37
CA ALA A 124 5.20 -9.19 -3.08
C ALA A 124 3.90 -9.62 -2.38
N TYR A 125 3.33 -8.79 -1.49
CA TYR A 125 1.96 -8.98 -0.99
C TYR A 125 0.93 -8.96 -2.11
N LEU A 126 1.04 -7.99 -3.03
CA LEU A 126 0.14 -7.90 -4.17
C LEU A 126 0.18 -9.18 -5.03
N LEU A 127 1.37 -9.71 -5.31
CA LEU A 127 1.53 -10.98 -6.02
C LEU A 127 0.93 -12.16 -5.26
N HIS A 128 1.20 -12.25 -3.95
CA HIS A 128 0.66 -13.29 -3.06
C HIS A 128 -0.87 -13.28 -3.07
N ASP A 129 -1.47 -12.12 -2.91
CA ASP A 129 -2.93 -11.97 -2.82
C ASP A 129 -3.60 -12.23 -4.18
N LEU A 130 -3.01 -11.74 -5.28
CA LEU A 130 -3.49 -12.05 -6.64
C LEU A 130 -3.40 -13.55 -6.94
N SER A 131 -2.32 -14.21 -6.54
CA SER A 131 -2.19 -15.67 -6.69
C SER A 131 -3.28 -16.42 -5.91
N ASN A 132 -3.55 -16.02 -4.66
CA ASN A 132 -4.61 -16.63 -3.85
C ASN A 132 -6.00 -16.42 -4.45
N ILE A 133 -6.28 -15.24 -5.01
CA ILE A 133 -7.56 -14.94 -5.69
C ILE A 133 -7.71 -15.80 -6.95
N VAL A 134 -6.69 -15.85 -7.82
CA VAL A 134 -6.72 -16.62 -9.07
C VAL A 134 -6.89 -18.12 -8.81
N ARG A 135 -6.34 -18.61 -7.71
CA ARG A 135 -6.43 -20.02 -7.30
C ARG A 135 -7.71 -20.37 -6.52
N GLY A 136 -8.56 -19.38 -6.20
CA GLY A 136 -9.76 -19.57 -5.39
C GLY A 136 -9.49 -19.81 -3.90
N GLY A 137 -8.30 -19.49 -3.42
CA GLY A 137 -7.94 -19.57 -2.00
C GLY A 137 -8.61 -18.50 -1.14
N GLU A 138 -8.85 -17.30 -1.72
CA GLU A 138 -9.64 -16.25 -1.09
C GLU A 138 -11.04 -16.17 -1.70
N THR A 139 -12.04 -16.62 -0.95
CA THR A 139 -13.44 -16.65 -1.40
C THR A 139 -14.21 -15.38 -1.04
N ASN A 140 -13.66 -14.57 -0.12
CA ASN A 140 -14.30 -13.36 0.35
C ASN A 140 -13.82 -12.16 -0.48
N TYR A 141 -14.66 -11.70 -1.40
CA TYR A 141 -14.32 -10.57 -2.28
C TYR A 141 -14.06 -9.27 -1.52
N ILE A 142 -14.68 -9.06 -0.35
CA ILE A 142 -14.43 -7.88 0.50
C ILE A 142 -12.99 -7.91 0.99
N MET A 143 -12.55 -9.02 1.58
CA MET A 143 -11.17 -9.17 2.07
C MET A 143 -10.15 -9.13 0.92
N ALA A 144 -10.48 -9.77 -0.21
CA ALA A 144 -9.64 -9.73 -1.41
C ALA A 144 -9.45 -8.28 -1.91
N THR A 145 -10.54 -7.51 -2.04
CA THR A 145 -10.46 -6.10 -2.45
C THR A 145 -9.70 -5.26 -1.44
N LEU A 146 -9.92 -5.46 -0.14
CA LEU A 146 -9.23 -4.73 0.91
C LEU A 146 -7.71 -4.96 0.87
N ASN A 147 -7.27 -6.21 0.77
CA ASN A 147 -5.85 -6.58 0.76
C ASN A 147 -5.14 -6.03 -0.49
N LEU A 148 -5.76 -6.16 -1.66
CA LEU A 148 -5.25 -5.57 -2.90
C LEU A 148 -5.14 -4.04 -2.79
N PHE A 149 -6.18 -3.38 -2.27
CA PHE A 149 -6.18 -1.93 -2.06
C PHE A 149 -5.06 -1.49 -1.11
N LEU A 150 -4.88 -2.17 0.02
CA LEU A 150 -3.80 -1.87 0.98
C LEU A 150 -2.43 -1.99 0.34
N SER A 151 -2.19 -3.02 -0.46
CA SER A 151 -0.93 -3.18 -1.19
C SER A 151 -0.70 -2.03 -2.17
N LEU A 152 -1.70 -1.69 -2.99
CA LEU A 152 -1.62 -0.58 -3.95
C LEU A 152 -1.42 0.78 -3.27
N TYR A 153 -2.16 1.03 -2.19
CA TYR A 153 -2.06 2.25 -1.40
C TYR A 153 -0.64 2.46 -0.86
N ASN A 154 -0.04 1.41 -0.27
CA ASN A 154 1.30 1.50 0.27
C ASN A 154 2.38 1.57 -0.82
N ILE A 155 2.22 0.86 -1.95
CA ILE A 155 3.11 1.00 -3.12
C ILE A 155 3.09 2.44 -3.60
N PHE A 156 1.91 3.02 -3.79
CA PHE A 156 1.75 4.39 -4.26
C PHE A 156 2.46 5.40 -3.35
N ILE A 157 2.19 5.36 -2.03
CA ILE A 157 2.83 6.26 -1.06
C ILE A 157 4.34 6.10 -1.08
N SER A 158 4.82 4.86 -1.10
CA SER A 158 6.25 4.57 -1.06
C SER A 158 6.96 5.05 -2.33
N LEU A 159 6.36 4.83 -3.50
CA LEU A 159 6.86 5.36 -4.76
C LEU A 159 6.84 6.89 -4.79
N LEU A 160 5.76 7.51 -4.32
CA LEU A 160 5.67 8.98 -4.26
C LEU A 160 6.75 9.55 -3.33
N ASN A 161 6.99 8.94 -2.17
CA ASN A 161 8.08 9.34 -1.27
C ASN A 161 9.46 9.23 -1.94
N LEU A 162 9.73 8.14 -2.67
CA LEU A 162 10.98 7.96 -3.40
C LEU A 162 11.16 9.04 -4.48
N LEU A 163 10.11 9.29 -5.26
CA LEU A 163 10.13 10.33 -6.30
C LEU A 163 10.35 11.72 -5.70
N LEU A 164 9.63 12.07 -4.64
CA LEU A 164 9.81 13.35 -3.96
C LEU A 164 11.23 13.51 -3.40
N ALA A 165 11.84 12.43 -2.90
CA ALA A 165 13.19 12.45 -2.37
C ALA A 165 14.27 12.62 -3.44
N PHE A 166 14.10 12.01 -4.62
CA PHE A 166 15.15 11.96 -5.65
C PHE A 166 14.95 12.93 -6.82
N THR A 167 13.71 13.22 -7.21
CA THR A 167 13.38 13.95 -8.44
C THR A 167 12.52 15.19 -8.18
N GLY A 168 12.21 15.49 -6.92
CA GLY A 168 11.52 16.70 -6.53
C GLY A 168 12.32 17.96 -6.83
N GLN A 169 11.78 18.84 -7.67
CA GLN A 169 12.36 20.16 -7.96
C GLN A 169 11.77 21.21 -7.02
N ARG A 170 12.62 21.76 -6.15
CA ARG A 170 12.28 22.83 -5.20
C ARG A 170 12.84 24.15 -5.74
N ASP A 171 12.18 24.77 -6.72
CA ASP A 171 12.41 26.14 -7.20
C ASP A 171 11.25 26.56 -8.11
#